data_AF-A0A9D5RPG1-F1
#
_entry.id   AF-A0A9D5RPG1-F1
#
_cell.length_a   1.000
_cell.length_b   1.000
_cell.length_c   1.000
_cell.angle_alpha   90.00
_cell.angle_beta   90.00
_cell.angle_gamma   90.00
#
_symmetry.space_group_name_H-M   'P 1'
#
loop_
_entity.id
_entity.type
_entity.pdbx_description
1 polymer ?
#
loop_
_entity_poly.entity_id
_entity_poly.type
_entity_poly.pdbx_seq_one_letter_code
_entity_poly.pdbx_strand_id
1 'polypeptide(L)'
;MKKIIATAIMLSLIVLPLKNNEVKADTLDDNTVLGVYTEEVPQHIITYAQSDFINQLNLEVDGFQAFYLGSPFRFYHYINNVLTKSEGYCFFVIDYTGDVYGTYEVFFNEEDEEYYSSFNRGLLNNTLSIIQSETETSPYFMVSDETANIWAVNEEKIIIIETGDTEKQNSVDTEKMKKDFDKEKKSNKKLSKVKATKYDINKKYQGEIISFNPTSSTQNMLNVIGFNQYSWGWCAYCSTASIINYVRNAMLDPSIVCYGINGDYRDEGAYKWQVRSYASSIWSFNNLYETSSLMGMSTIKNEIDNNRPIYHEWTSTRGVHATVLNGYTDSEQYGKYYYFVNSWGDTPSFSVSLGSSEYYIWVNAGIFYSFNGAIYNWK
;
A
#
# COMPACT_ATOMS: atom_id res chain seq x y z
N MET A 1 44.01 42.73 -58.50
CA MET A 1 44.28 42.95 -57.06
C MET A 1 43.03 43.46 -56.36
N LYS A 2 42.27 42.59 -55.70
CA LYS A 2 41.61 42.75 -54.39
C LYS A 2 40.69 41.55 -54.16
N LYS A 3 40.78 41.03 -52.94
CA LYS A 3 40.24 39.76 -52.43
C LYS A 3 38.72 39.77 -52.35
N ILE A 4 38.09 38.64 -52.63
CA ILE A 4 36.86 38.23 -51.93
C ILE A 4 37.18 36.88 -51.31
N ILE A 5 37.15 36.87 -49.98
CA ILE A 5 37.35 35.70 -49.13
C ILE A 5 35.99 35.00 -49.07
N ALA A 6 35.90 33.82 -49.68
CA ALA A 6 34.79 32.91 -49.47
C ALA A 6 35.08 32.06 -48.23
N THR A 7 34.43 32.38 -47.12
CA THR A 7 34.43 31.57 -45.90
C THR A 7 33.54 30.35 -46.15
N ALA A 8 34.13 29.27 -46.67
CA ALA A 8 33.51 27.95 -46.64
C ALA A 8 33.79 27.34 -45.26
N ILE A 9 32.76 27.32 -44.42
CA ILE A 9 32.76 26.55 -43.16
C ILE A 9 32.81 25.08 -43.55
N MET A 10 34.00 24.48 -43.43
CA MET A 10 34.18 23.05 -43.55
C MET A 10 33.65 22.43 -42.26
N LEU A 11 32.41 21.95 -42.27
CA LEU A 11 31.87 21.08 -41.23
C LEU A 11 32.67 19.77 -41.30
N SER A 12 33.67 19.63 -40.45
CA SER A 12 34.26 18.33 -40.14
C SER A 12 33.19 17.51 -39.41
N LEU A 13 32.64 16.52 -40.10
CA LEU A 13 31.97 15.38 -39.49
C LEU A 13 32.98 14.67 -38.58
N ILE A 14 33.04 15.08 -37.32
CA ILE A 14 33.56 14.22 -36.26
C ILE A 14 32.45 13.22 -36.01
N VAL A 15 32.58 12.04 -36.63
CA VAL A 15 31.88 10.84 -36.17
C VAL A 15 32.50 10.51 -34.82
N LEU A 16 31.95 11.11 -33.76
CA LEU A 16 32.15 10.59 -32.41
C LEU A 16 31.52 9.20 -32.41
N PRO A 17 32.26 8.12 -32.08
CA PRO A 17 31.59 6.89 -31.72
C PRO A 17 30.71 7.23 -30.53
N LEU A 18 29.40 7.09 -30.70
CA LEU A 18 28.47 6.94 -29.59
C LEU A 18 28.97 5.74 -28.81
N LYS A 19 29.81 5.98 -27.79
CA LYS A 19 29.90 5.07 -26.67
C LYS A 19 28.49 5.07 -26.12
N ASN A 20 27.75 4.01 -26.44
CA ASN A 20 26.70 3.54 -25.58
C ASN A 20 27.35 3.48 -24.19
N ASN A 21 27.08 4.49 -23.37
CA ASN A 21 27.11 4.29 -21.94
C ASN A 21 25.96 3.32 -21.70
N GLU A 22 26.23 2.04 -21.95
CA GLU A 22 25.63 1.00 -21.15
C GLU A 22 25.96 1.41 -19.73
N VAL A 23 24.99 2.03 -19.07
CA VAL A 23 24.91 1.99 -17.63
C VAL A 23 24.95 0.50 -17.35
N LYS A 24 26.14 -0.02 -17.06
CA LYS A 24 26.25 -1.28 -16.37
C LYS A 24 25.47 -1.03 -15.11
N ALA A 25 24.25 -1.57 -15.06
CA ALA A 25 23.61 -1.86 -13.79
C ALA A 25 24.71 -2.56 -13.00
N ASP A 26 25.10 -1.96 -11.87
CA ASP A 26 25.96 -2.66 -10.94
C ASP A 26 25.30 -4.01 -10.73
N THR A 27 26.01 -5.07 -11.11
CA THR A 27 25.58 -6.43 -10.81
C THR A 27 25.52 -6.51 -9.30
N LEU A 28 24.33 -6.33 -8.74
CA LEU A 28 23.99 -6.69 -7.39
C LEU A 28 24.47 -8.13 -7.20
N ASP A 29 25.35 -8.31 -6.21
CA ASP A 29 26.04 -9.56 -5.91
C ASP A 29 25.03 -10.74 -5.88
N ASP A 30 25.42 -11.91 -6.40
CA ASP A 30 24.57 -13.12 -6.54
C ASP A 30 24.05 -13.71 -5.20
N ASN A 31 24.23 -12.99 -4.10
CA ASN A 31 23.93 -13.41 -2.73
C ASN A 31 22.69 -12.75 -2.12
N THR A 32 22.01 -11.85 -2.83
CA THR A 32 20.86 -11.13 -2.28
C THR A 32 19.56 -11.88 -2.55
N VAL A 33 19.06 -12.58 -1.53
CA VAL A 33 17.83 -13.37 -1.65
C VAL A 33 16.90 -13.03 -0.49
N LEU A 34 15.77 -12.39 -0.79
CA LEU A 34 14.67 -12.28 0.17
C LEU A 34 13.99 -13.64 0.30
N GLY A 35 14.31 -14.38 1.34
CA GLY A 35 13.57 -15.60 1.66
C GLY A 35 12.29 -15.26 2.41
N VAL A 36 11.12 -15.62 1.86
CA VAL A 36 9.89 -15.71 2.64
C VAL A 36 9.36 -17.12 2.66
N TYR A 37 8.76 -17.49 3.79
CA TYR A 37 8.09 -18.76 3.92
C TYR A 37 6.76 -18.71 3.18
N THR A 38 6.65 -19.55 2.14
CA THR A 38 5.48 -19.68 1.28
C THR A 38 4.79 -21.01 1.53
N GLU A 39 3.49 -21.06 1.34
CA GLU A 39 2.74 -22.30 1.48
C GLU A 39 2.06 -22.70 0.18
N GLU A 40 1.43 -23.87 0.17
CA GLU A 40 0.59 -24.27 -0.96
C GLU A 40 -0.59 -23.30 -1.04
N VAL A 41 -0.63 -22.53 -2.14
CA VAL A 41 -1.70 -21.58 -2.42
C VAL A 41 -2.65 -22.22 -3.42
N PRO A 42 -3.97 -22.21 -3.16
CA PRO A 42 -4.95 -22.69 -4.10
C PRO A 42 -4.85 -21.99 -5.45
N GLN A 43 -4.87 -22.76 -6.55
CA GLN A 43 -4.65 -22.23 -7.90
C GLN A 43 -5.57 -21.07 -8.28
N HIS A 44 -6.84 -21.11 -7.84
CA HIS A 44 -7.81 -20.04 -8.12
C HIS A 44 -7.38 -18.66 -7.56
N ILE A 45 -6.67 -18.60 -6.43
CA ILE A 45 -6.11 -17.35 -5.87
C ILE A 45 -5.00 -16.82 -6.77
N ILE A 46 -4.11 -17.68 -7.23
CA ILE A 46 -3.00 -17.32 -8.13
C ILE A 46 -3.56 -16.77 -9.44
N THR A 47 -4.51 -17.48 -10.03
CA THR A 47 -5.17 -17.07 -11.28
C THR A 47 -5.87 -15.71 -11.12
N TYR A 48 -6.64 -15.53 -10.04
CA TYR A 48 -7.30 -14.26 -9.76
C TYR A 48 -6.27 -13.13 -9.61
N ALA A 49 -5.21 -13.34 -8.83
CA ALA A 49 -4.19 -12.33 -8.58
C ALA A 49 -3.49 -11.87 -9.86
N GLN A 50 -3.14 -12.81 -10.74
CA GLN A 50 -2.52 -12.51 -12.03
C GLN A 50 -3.45 -11.71 -12.96
N SER A 51 -4.76 -11.97 -12.91
CA SER A 51 -5.72 -11.26 -13.75
C SER A 51 -6.15 -9.89 -13.21
N ASP A 52 -6.32 -9.75 -11.89
CA ASP A 52 -6.91 -8.55 -11.27
C ASP A 52 -5.87 -7.47 -10.96
N PHE A 53 -4.66 -7.85 -10.55
CA PHE A 53 -3.64 -6.92 -10.08
C PHE A 53 -3.34 -5.78 -11.05
N ILE A 54 -3.27 -6.08 -12.36
CA ILE A 54 -2.95 -5.10 -13.40
C ILE A 54 -3.95 -3.96 -13.41
N ASN A 55 -5.22 -4.26 -13.13
CA ASN A 55 -6.29 -3.28 -13.18
C ASN A 55 -6.27 -2.32 -11.97
N GLN A 56 -5.53 -2.68 -10.91
CA GLN A 56 -5.31 -1.84 -9.73
C GLN A 56 -4.11 -0.90 -9.86
N LEU A 57 -3.23 -1.14 -10.84
CA LEU A 57 -2.10 -0.26 -11.13
C LEU A 57 -2.59 1.08 -11.69
N ASN A 58 -2.01 2.17 -11.22
CA ASN A 58 -2.36 3.52 -11.61
C ASN A 58 -1.18 4.21 -12.31
N LEU A 59 -1.38 4.59 -13.57
CA LEU A 59 -0.35 5.22 -14.40
C LEU A 59 0.25 6.50 -13.81
N GLU A 60 -0.60 7.37 -13.28
CA GLU A 60 -0.23 8.71 -12.83
C GLU A 60 0.49 8.66 -11.48
N VAL A 61 0.15 7.68 -10.64
CA VAL A 61 0.77 7.46 -9.33
C VAL A 61 2.00 6.56 -9.42
N ASP A 62 1.94 5.49 -10.22
CA ASP A 62 2.93 4.42 -10.18
C ASP A 62 4.08 4.58 -11.19
N GLY A 63 3.94 5.45 -12.19
CA GLY A 63 5.00 5.78 -13.16
C GLY A 63 5.55 4.55 -13.89
N PHE A 64 4.96 4.17 -15.02
CA PHE A 64 5.22 2.84 -15.61
C PHE A 64 6.67 2.57 -16.01
N GLN A 65 7.20 1.50 -15.41
CA GLN A 65 8.16 0.54 -15.96
C GLN A 65 7.77 -0.82 -15.34
N ALA A 66 7.71 -1.90 -16.12
CA ALA A 66 6.99 -3.16 -15.81
C ALA A 66 7.01 -3.67 -14.34
N PHE A 67 5.89 -4.26 -13.89
CA PHE A 67 5.75 -4.87 -12.56
C PHE A 67 5.64 -6.40 -12.61
N TYR A 68 6.00 -7.03 -11.49
CA TYR A 68 5.99 -8.46 -11.25
C TYR A 68 5.30 -8.76 -9.92
N LEU A 69 4.53 -9.84 -9.89
CA LEU A 69 4.07 -10.43 -8.64
C LEU A 69 5.07 -11.49 -8.18
N GLY A 70 5.55 -11.36 -6.95
CA GLY A 70 6.37 -12.36 -6.28
C GLY A 70 5.58 -13.61 -5.90
N SER A 71 6.26 -14.61 -5.36
CA SER A 71 5.57 -15.80 -4.83
C SER A 71 4.69 -15.44 -3.64
N PRO A 72 3.47 -16.00 -3.55
CA PRO A 72 2.56 -15.67 -2.46
C PRO A 72 3.03 -16.21 -1.12
N PHE A 73 2.79 -15.43 -0.08
CA PHE A 73 2.98 -15.79 1.32
C PHE A 73 1.74 -15.40 2.13
N ARG A 74 1.75 -15.69 3.43
CA ARG A 74 0.72 -15.21 4.36
C ARG A 74 1.34 -14.46 5.52
N PHE A 75 0.60 -13.50 6.04
CA PHE A 75 0.91 -12.90 7.32
C PHE A 75 0.50 -13.81 8.47
N TYR A 76 1.18 -13.64 9.58
CA TYR A 76 0.75 -14.14 10.88
C TYR A 76 0.42 -12.94 11.76
N HIS A 77 -0.58 -13.07 12.61
CA HIS A 77 -0.95 -12.02 13.55
C HIS A 77 -0.51 -12.43 14.94
N TYR A 78 0.24 -11.56 15.62
CA TYR A 78 0.61 -11.74 17.02
C TYR A 78 -0.22 -10.78 17.87
N ILE A 79 -1.36 -11.25 18.35
CA ILE A 79 -2.34 -10.44 19.09
C ILE A 79 -2.64 -11.15 20.40
N ASN A 80 -2.64 -10.40 21.52
CA ASN A 80 -2.86 -10.97 22.86
C ASN A 80 -1.94 -12.17 23.18
N ASN A 81 -0.69 -12.14 22.68
CA ASN A 81 0.29 -13.23 22.78
C ASN A 81 -0.14 -14.56 22.14
N VAL A 82 -0.98 -14.49 21.10
CA VAL A 82 -1.35 -15.65 20.30
C VAL A 82 -0.92 -15.38 18.87
N LEU A 83 -0.16 -16.32 18.30
CA LEU A 83 0.19 -16.31 16.89
C LEU A 83 -0.93 -17.01 16.11
N THR A 84 -1.66 -16.26 15.30
CA THR A 84 -2.66 -16.78 14.37
C THR A 84 -2.21 -16.53 12.94
N LYS A 85 -2.73 -17.30 12.00
CA LYS A 85 -2.40 -17.16 10.59
C LYS A 85 -3.48 -16.35 9.89
N SER A 86 -3.12 -15.38 9.04
CA SER A 86 -4.08 -14.59 8.28
C SER A 86 -4.83 -15.45 7.26
N GLU A 87 -6.05 -15.05 6.91
CA GLU A 87 -6.83 -15.72 5.87
C GLU A 87 -6.41 -15.27 4.47
N GLY A 88 -6.02 -14.00 4.30
CA GLY A 88 -5.53 -13.44 3.04
C GLY A 88 -4.13 -13.92 2.64
N TYR A 89 -3.88 -13.97 1.34
CA TYR A 89 -2.60 -14.23 0.71
C TYR A 89 -1.98 -12.91 0.24
N CYS A 90 -0.69 -12.75 0.47
CA CYS A 90 0.06 -11.56 0.11
C CYS A 90 1.09 -11.89 -0.95
N PHE A 91 1.25 -10.99 -1.92
CA PHE A 91 2.25 -11.03 -2.97
C PHE A 91 3.09 -9.77 -2.86
N PHE A 92 4.42 -9.90 -2.93
CA PHE A 92 5.24 -8.72 -3.18
C PHE A 92 4.98 -8.20 -4.59
N VAL A 93 4.79 -6.90 -4.73
CA VAL A 93 4.77 -6.22 -6.00
C VAL A 93 6.15 -5.64 -6.25
N ILE A 94 6.77 -6.05 -7.34
CA ILE A 94 8.18 -5.79 -7.63
C ILE A 94 8.27 -5.09 -8.95
N ASP A 95 9.05 -4.02 -9.03
CA ASP A 95 9.22 -3.29 -10.27
C ASP A 95 10.30 -3.92 -11.18
N TYR A 96 10.57 -3.26 -12.30
CA TYR A 96 11.57 -3.69 -13.28
C TYR A 96 13.02 -3.57 -12.80
N THR A 97 13.31 -2.76 -11.77
CA THR A 97 14.65 -2.70 -11.15
C THR A 97 14.85 -3.83 -10.15
N GLY A 98 13.77 -4.50 -9.75
CA GLY A 98 13.79 -5.59 -8.79
C GLY A 98 13.48 -5.13 -7.37
N ASP A 99 13.08 -3.87 -7.19
CA ASP A 99 12.74 -3.30 -5.89
C ASP A 99 11.29 -3.63 -5.53
N VAL A 100 11.03 -3.82 -4.23
CA VAL A 100 9.66 -4.01 -3.73
C VAL A 100 8.96 -2.65 -3.74
N TYR A 101 7.91 -2.55 -4.54
CA TYR A 101 7.10 -1.34 -4.66
C TYR A 101 5.92 -1.33 -3.67
N GLY A 102 5.45 -2.50 -3.26
CA GLY A 102 4.34 -2.64 -2.33
C GLY A 102 3.91 -4.09 -2.15
N THR A 103 2.70 -4.27 -1.64
CA THR A 103 2.05 -5.59 -1.54
C THR A 103 0.71 -5.61 -2.25
N TYR A 104 0.43 -6.75 -2.88
CA TYR A 104 -0.88 -7.07 -3.39
C TYR A 104 -1.48 -8.20 -2.55
N GLU A 105 -2.60 -7.93 -1.91
CA GLU A 105 -3.24 -8.85 -0.96
C GLU A 105 -4.57 -9.33 -1.53
N VAL A 106 -4.83 -10.64 -1.44
CA VAL A 106 -6.02 -11.31 -1.97
C VAL A 106 -6.66 -12.17 -0.89
N PHE A 107 -7.96 -12.04 -0.73
CA PHE A 107 -8.80 -12.86 0.13
C PHE A 107 -9.96 -13.42 -0.68
N PHE A 108 -10.32 -14.67 -0.42
CA PHE A 108 -11.48 -15.33 -1.01
C PHE A 108 -12.45 -15.69 0.10
N ASN A 109 -13.64 -15.11 0.05
CA ASN A 109 -14.72 -15.43 0.95
C ASN A 109 -15.47 -16.65 0.42
N GLU A 110 -15.31 -17.79 1.08
CA GLU A 110 -15.96 -19.05 0.67
C GLU A 110 -17.48 -19.01 0.84
N GLU A 111 -18.03 -18.18 1.74
CA GLU A 111 -19.48 -18.11 1.97
C GLU A 111 -20.21 -17.40 0.81
N ASP A 112 -19.59 -16.34 0.29
CA ASP A 112 -20.15 -15.52 -0.79
C ASP A 112 -19.57 -15.87 -2.17
N GLU A 113 -18.59 -16.78 -2.23
CA GLU A 113 -17.79 -17.12 -3.41
C GLU A 113 -17.15 -15.88 -4.09
N GLU A 114 -16.77 -14.87 -3.29
CA GLU A 114 -16.23 -13.60 -3.78
C GLU A 114 -14.73 -13.42 -3.45
N TYR A 115 -14.03 -12.73 -4.36
CA TYR A 115 -12.66 -12.27 -4.13
C TYR A 115 -12.66 -10.80 -3.70
N TYR A 116 -11.82 -10.49 -2.73
CA TYR A 116 -11.46 -9.13 -2.36
C TYR A 116 -9.96 -8.98 -2.45
N SER A 117 -9.51 -7.83 -2.93
CA SER A 117 -8.10 -7.55 -3.10
C SER A 117 -7.76 -6.12 -2.76
N SER A 118 -6.53 -5.92 -2.34
CA SER A 118 -5.98 -4.59 -2.08
C SER A 118 -4.57 -4.50 -2.59
N PHE A 119 -4.26 -3.41 -3.30
CA PHE A 119 -2.89 -3.06 -3.65
C PHE A 119 -2.41 -1.93 -2.74
N ASN A 120 -1.52 -2.27 -1.79
CA ASN A 120 -0.96 -1.35 -0.81
C ASN A 120 0.41 -0.86 -1.30
N ARG A 121 0.47 0.38 -1.80
CA ARG A 121 1.70 0.97 -2.30
C ARG A 121 2.61 1.33 -1.13
N GLY A 122 3.90 1.10 -1.27
CA GLY A 122 4.89 1.37 -0.23
C GLY A 122 4.91 0.37 0.94
N LEU A 123 3.85 -0.42 1.16
CA LEU A 123 3.86 -1.44 2.22
C LEU A 123 5.01 -2.42 1.96
N LEU A 124 5.85 -2.66 2.96
CA LEU A 124 7.03 -3.52 2.84
C LEU A 124 8.07 -3.10 1.79
N ASN A 125 8.06 -1.87 1.26
CA ASN A 125 9.03 -1.43 0.26
C ASN A 125 10.49 -1.50 0.74
N ASN A 126 10.72 -1.19 2.02
CA ASN A 126 12.05 -1.19 2.63
C ASN A 126 12.51 -2.58 3.07
N THR A 127 11.66 -3.62 2.94
CA THR A 127 11.96 -4.99 3.40
C THR A 127 13.27 -5.50 2.83
N LEU A 128 13.53 -5.24 1.54
CA LEU A 128 14.78 -5.64 0.91
C LEU A 128 15.98 -4.95 1.58
N SER A 129 15.95 -3.63 1.74
CA SER A 129 17.06 -2.90 2.39
C SER A 129 17.33 -3.36 3.82
N ILE A 130 16.28 -3.66 4.59
CA ILE A 130 16.37 -4.07 6.00
C ILE A 130 16.88 -5.50 6.12
N ILE A 131 16.49 -6.39 5.21
CA ILE A 131 16.94 -7.79 5.24
C ILE A 131 18.32 -7.93 4.57
N GLN A 132 18.67 -7.07 3.61
CA GLN A 132 19.98 -7.03 2.94
C GLN A 132 21.14 -6.61 3.86
N SER A 133 20.89 -5.80 4.90
CA SER A 133 21.93 -5.51 5.89
C SER A 133 22.34 -6.74 6.70
N GLU A 134 21.54 -7.80 6.65
CA GLU A 134 21.75 -9.04 7.36
C GLU A 134 22.36 -10.07 6.40
N THR A 135 23.52 -10.64 6.73
CA THR A 135 24.25 -11.64 5.92
C THR A 135 23.57 -13.01 5.86
N GLU A 136 22.25 -13.07 6.04
CA GLU A 136 21.52 -14.30 6.36
C GLU A 136 20.82 -14.92 5.14
N THR A 137 20.78 -16.26 5.14
CA THR A 137 20.23 -17.05 4.04
C THR A 137 18.92 -17.76 4.39
N SER A 138 18.41 -17.55 5.61
CA SER A 138 17.22 -18.22 6.15
C SER A 138 15.95 -17.40 5.88
N PRO A 139 14.89 -18.00 5.29
CA PRO A 139 13.64 -17.29 5.03
C PRO A 139 12.94 -16.79 6.29
N TYR A 140 12.15 -15.74 6.15
CA TYR A 140 11.37 -15.12 7.22
C TYR A 140 9.86 -15.39 7.06
N PHE A 141 9.18 -15.46 8.19
CA PHE A 141 7.74 -15.28 8.27
C PHE A 141 7.45 -13.79 8.47
N MET A 142 6.39 -13.31 7.82
CA MET A 142 5.91 -11.95 8.03
C MET A 142 4.85 -11.98 9.12
N VAL A 143 5.07 -11.23 10.19
CA VAL A 143 4.21 -11.20 11.37
C VAL A 143 3.76 -9.76 11.60
N SER A 144 2.48 -9.52 11.80
CA SER A 144 1.96 -8.22 12.19
C SER A 144 1.35 -8.27 13.59
N ASP A 145 1.59 -7.26 14.42
CA ASP A 145 1.20 -7.28 15.84
C ASP A 145 -0.04 -6.42 16.14
N GLU A 146 -0.44 -6.32 17.40
CA GLU A 146 -1.59 -5.50 17.83
C GLU A 146 -1.38 -3.98 17.70
N THR A 147 -0.15 -3.54 17.44
CA THR A 147 0.26 -2.14 17.29
C THR A 147 0.43 -1.74 15.82
N ALA A 148 0.11 -2.66 14.90
CA ALA A 148 0.31 -2.53 13.46
C ALA A 148 1.77 -2.49 13.01
N ASN A 149 2.74 -2.85 13.86
CA ASN A 149 4.08 -3.13 13.36
C ASN A 149 4.05 -4.38 12.48
N ILE A 150 5.01 -4.44 11.55
CA ILE A 150 5.29 -5.62 10.76
C ILE A 150 6.72 -6.08 11.04
N TRP A 151 6.85 -7.35 11.33
CA TRP A 151 8.08 -8.03 11.72
C TRP A 151 8.42 -9.14 10.74
N ALA A 152 9.70 -9.27 10.41
CA ALA A 152 10.27 -10.45 9.79
C ALA A 152 10.84 -11.36 10.89
N VAL A 153 10.34 -12.59 10.98
CA VAL A 153 10.68 -13.54 12.06
C VAL A 153 11.21 -14.84 11.46
N ASN A 154 12.40 -15.28 11.86
CA ASN A 154 12.94 -16.61 11.55
C ASN A 154 13.48 -17.30 12.82
N GLU A 155 14.26 -18.37 12.69
CA GLU A 155 14.81 -19.08 13.85
C GLU A 155 15.90 -18.31 14.62
N GLU A 156 16.56 -17.36 13.96
CA GLU A 156 17.75 -16.67 14.43
C GLU A 156 17.44 -15.23 14.88
N LYS A 157 16.50 -14.57 14.20
CA LYS A 157 16.22 -13.14 14.36
C LYS A 157 14.74 -12.78 14.30
N ILE A 158 14.45 -11.64 14.92
CA ILE A 158 13.22 -10.87 14.80
C ILE A 158 13.63 -9.46 14.39
N ILE A 159 13.10 -8.97 13.29
CA ILE A 159 13.45 -7.68 12.72
C ILE A 159 12.15 -6.92 12.48
N ILE A 160 12.08 -5.66 12.91
CA ILE A 160 10.97 -4.77 12.55
C ILE A 160 11.20 -4.25 11.14
N ILE A 161 10.21 -4.43 10.27
CA ILE A 161 10.25 -4.01 8.86
C ILE A 161 9.48 -2.71 8.68
N GLU A 162 8.33 -2.60 9.35
CA GLU A 162 7.46 -1.44 9.28
C GLU A 162 6.94 -1.13 10.68
N THR A 163 7.05 0.14 11.09
CA THR A 163 6.56 0.59 12.38
C THR A 163 5.13 1.08 12.24
N GLY A 164 4.24 0.53 13.05
CA GLY A 164 2.89 1.04 13.24
C GLY A 164 2.83 2.14 14.29
N ASP A 165 1.73 2.15 15.05
CA ASP A 165 1.46 3.14 16.09
C ASP A 165 2.49 3.05 17.21
N THR A 166 3.29 4.11 17.38
CA THR A 166 4.45 4.07 18.27
C THR A 166 4.12 4.31 19.73
N GLU A 167 2.94 4.81 20.08
CA GLU A 167 2.59 4.92 21.50
C GLU A 167 2.51 3.56 22.18
N LYS A 168 2.23 2.51 21.40
CA LYS A 168 2.25 1.11 21.84
C LYS A 168 3.59 0.41 21.57
N GLN A 169 4.66 1.12 21.15
CA GLN A 169 6.00 0.52 20.96
C GLN A 169 6.52 -0.21 22.21
N ASN A 170 5.98 0.09 23.39
CA ASN A 170 6.28 -0.62 24.62
C ASN A 170 5.23 -1.69 24.94
N SER A 171 5.30 -2.88 24.33
CA SER A 171 4.94 -4.14 25.03
C SER A 171 5.08 -5.44 24.23
N VAL A 172 5.48 -5.46 22.96
CA VAL A 172 5.67 -6.75 22.28
C VAL A 172 6.93 -7.41 22.81
N ASP A 173 6.74 -8.39 23.68
CA ASP A 173 7.82 -9.25 24.19
C ASP A 173 8.35 -10.12 23.04
N THR A 174 9.39 -9.62 22.37
CA THR A 174 10.01 -10.30 21.23
C THR A 174 10.58 -11.67 21.61
N GLU A 175 11.05 -11.86 22.84
CA GLU A 175 11.50 -13.18 23.31
C GLU A 175 10.33 -14.16 23.39
N LYS A 176 9.19 -13.71 23.90
CA LYS A 176 7.98 -14.53 23.97
C LYS A 176 7.41 -14.80 22.58
N MET A 177 7.34 -13.79 21.71
CA MET A 177 6.95 -13.96 20.32
C MET A 177 7.82 -15.02 19.63
N LYS A 178 9.15 -14.99 19.87
CA LYS A 178 10.07 -16.02 19.38
C LYS A 178 9.73 -17.41 19.90
N LYS A 179 9.50 -17.55 21.21
CA LYS A 179 9.16 -18.83 21.86
C LYS A 179 7.83 -19.38 21.35
N ASP A 180 6.82 -18.53 21.20
CA ASP A 180 5.50 -18.91 20.68
C ASP A 180 5.59 -19.35 19.22
N PHE A 181 6.37 -18.62 18.42
CA PHE A 181 6.66 -18.97 17.03
C PHE A 181 7.37 -20.33 16.92
N ASP A 182 8.44 -20.55 17.70
CA ASP A 182 9.18 -21.82 17.70
C ASP A 182 8.31 -23.00 18.17
N LYS A 183 7.39 -22.74 19.10
CA LYS A 183 6.41 -23.72 19.56
C LYS A 183 5.42 -24.05 18.46
N GLU A 184 4.87 -23.04 17.78
CA GLU A 184 3.88 -23.20 16.72
C GLU A 184 4.47 -23.93 15.50
N LYS A 185 5.72 -23.62 15.13
CA LYS A 185 6.47 -24.36 14.10
C LYS A 185 6.65 -25.85 14.46
N LYS A 186 6.88 -26.17 15.74
CA LYS A 186 7.06 -27.56 16.23
C LYS A 186 5.75 -28.32 16.39
N SER A 187 4.69 -27.65 16.85
CA SER A 187 3.37 -28.26 17.12
C SER A 187 2.56 -28.48 15.85
N ASN A 188 2.70 -27.58 14.87
CA ASN A 188 1.83 -27.55 13.71
C ASN A 188 2.47 -28.27 12.51
N LYS A 189 2.01 -29.50 12.26
CA LYS A 189 2.42 -30.29 11.07
C LYS A 189 2.14 -29.56 9.74
N LYS A 190 1.26 -28.55 9.71
CA LYS A 190 1.03 -27.71 8.51
C LYS A 190 2.14 -26.67 8.34
N LEU A 191 2.62 -26.04 9.41
CA LEU A 191 3.79 -25.14 9.35
C LEU A 191 5.06 -25.88 8.93
N SER A 192 5.22 -27.14 9.34
CA SER A 192 6.33 -27.98 8.86
C SER A 192 6.27 -28.34 7.36
N LYS A 193 5.15 -28.05 6.67
CA LYS A 193 4.98 -28.23 5.21
C LYS A 193 5.18 -26.94 4.41
N VAL A 194 5.42 -25.81 5.09
CA VAL A 194 5.65 -24.51 4.45
C VAL A 194 6.99 -24.58 3.73
N LYS A 195 6.98 -24.27 2.43
CA LYS A 195 8.18 -24.27 1.60
C LYS A 195 8.79 -22.89 1.63
N ALA A 196 10.08 -22.84 1.96
CA ALA A 196 10.87 -21.65 1.76
C ALA A 196 10.91 -21.32 0.26
N THR A 197 10.37 -20.17 -0.14
CA THR A 197 10.72 -19.61 -1.45
C THR A 197 11.74 -18.52 -1.22
N LYS A 198 12.92 -18.77 -1.75
CA LYS A 198 14.00 -17.81 -1.87
C LYS A 198 13.70 -16.95 -3.08
N TYR A 199 13.30 -15.71 -2.85
CA TYR A 199 13.15 -14.72 -3.90
C TYR A 199 14.54 -14.16 -4.22
N ASP A 200 15.09 -14.63 -5.33
CA ASP A 200 16.33 -14.15 -5.89
C ASP A 200 15.97 -12.95 -6.77
N ILE A 201 16.21 -11.73 -6.26
CA ILE A 201 15.94 -10.46 -6.94
C ILE A 201 16.65 -10.38 -8.30
N ASN A 202 17.79 -11.05 -8.44
CA ASN A 202 18.55 -11.10 -9.69
C ASN A 202 17.96 -12.10 -10.69
N LYS A 203 17.25 -13.14 -10.21
CA LYS A 203 16.42 -13.99 -11.06
C LYS A 203 15.03 -13.39 -11.16
N LYS A 204 14.88 -12.45 -12.11
CA LYS A 204 13.57 -12.02 -12.63
C LYS A 204 12.63 -13.22 -12.65
N TYR A 205 11.57 -13.14 -11.84
CA TYR A 205 10.62 -14.21 -11.71
C TYR A 205 10.14 -14.62 -13.10
N GLN A 206 10.17 -15.92 -13.41
CA GLN A 206 9.65 -16.48 -14.67
C GLN A 206 8.11 -16.51 -14.73
N GLY A 207 7.43 -15.86 -13.79
CA GLY A 207 6.03 -15.49 -14.01
C GLY A 207 5.95 -14.61 -15.25
N GLU A 208 4.85 -14.72 -16.00
CA GLU A 208 4.66 -13.93 -17.20
C GLU A 208 4.96 -12.47 -16.90
N ILE A 209 5.91 -11.88 -17.66
CA ILE A 209 6.05 -10.43 -17.73
C ILE A 209 4.72 -9.95 -18.28
N ILE A 210 3.84 -9.43 -17.43
CA ILE A 210 2.60 -8.83 -17.90
C ILE A 210 2.95 -7.41 -18.34
N SER A 211 3.54 -7.32 -19.52
CA SER A 211 3.84 -6.05 -20.19
C SER A 211 2.53 -5.40 -20.60
N PHE A 212 2.04 -4.48 -19.76
CA PHE A 212 0.83 -3.71 -20.06
C PHE A 212 1.19 -2.45 -20.85
N ASN A 213 0.51 -2.25 -21.98
CA ASN A 213 0.46 -0.96 -22.67
C ASN A 213 -0.88 -0.31 -22.30
N PRO A 214 -0.92 0.62 -21.34
CA PRO A 214 -2.17 1.24 -20.95
C PRO A 214 -2.74 2.07 -22.10
N THR A 215 -3.94 1.72 -22.55
CA THR A 215 -4.82 2.66 -23.23
C THR A 215 -5.43 3.57 -22.16
N SER A 216 -5.24 4.89 -22.27
CA SER A 216 -5.86 6.00 -21.49
C SER A 216 -6.54 5.60 -20.16
N SER A 217 -6.02 6.07 -19.02
CA SER A 217 -6.50 5.70 -17.68
C SER A 217 -8.04 5.76 -17.57
N THR A 218 -8.67 4.61 -17.35
CA THR A 218 -10.08 4.50 -16.97
C THR A 218 -10.34 4.94 -15.52
N GLN A 219 -9.27 5.33 -14.83
CA GLN A 219 -9.25 5.81 -13.47
C GLN A 219 -9.59 7.31 -13.44
N ASN A 220 -10.56 7.67 -12.61
CA ASN A 220 -10.83 9.06 -12.25
C ASN A 220 -10.27 9.28 -10.85
N MET A 221 -9.23 10.10 -10.74
CA MET A 221 -8.58 10.38 -9.46
C MET A 221 -8.34 11.85 -9.23
N LEU A 222 -8.48 12.24 -7.97
CA LEU A 222 -8.11 13.54 -7.44
C LEU A 222 -6.68 13.47 -6.93
N ASN A 223 -5.89 14.51 -7.21
CA ASN A 223 -4.51 14.64 -6.74
C ASN A 223 -4.47 15.12 -5.27
N VAL A 224 -5.12 14.35 -4.37
CA VAL A 224 -5.06 14.58 -2.93
C VAL A 224 -3.71 14.10 -2.42
N ILE A 225 -2.97 14.99 -1.77
CA ILE A 225 -1.68 14.67 -1.17
C ILE A 225 -1.92 14.21 0.27
N GLY A 226 -1.46 13.00 0.59
CA GLY A 226 -1.53 12.43 1.94
C GLY A 226 -0.43 12.95 2.86
N PHE A 227 -0.69 12.83 4.17
CA PHE A 227 0.30 13.02 5.22
C PHE A 227 0.64 11.69 5.87
N ASN A 228 1.93 11.45 6.14
CA ASN A 228 2.34 10.35 6.99
C ASN A 228 2.04 10.73 8.45
N GLN A 229 1.17 9.97 9.13
CA GLN A 229 0.88 10.18 10.55
C GLN A 229 2.06 9.76 11.45
N TYR A 230 3.02 9.03 10.86
CA TYR A 230 4.13 8.40 11.54
C TYR A 230 3.64 7.56 12.71
N SER A 231 3.90 8.10 13.88
CA SER A 231 3.96 7.45 15.16
C SER A 231 2.73 7.78 16.01
N TRP A 232 1.91 8.71 15.52
CA TRP A 232 0.77 9.31 16.19
C TRP A 232 -0.55 8.68 15.73
N GLY A 233 -1.55 8.65 16.60
CA GLY A 233 -2.95 8.27 16.34
C GLY A 233 -3.72 9.25 15.44
N TRP A 234 -3.05 9.91 14.50
CA TRP A 234 -3.53 11.11 13.78
C TRP A 234 -4.20 10.84 12.44
N CYS A 235 -4.65 9.61 12.17
CA CYS A 235 -5.26 9.23 10.89
C CYS A 235 -6.40 10.17 10.46
N ALA A 236 -7.27 10.55 11.41
CA ALA A 236 -8.37 11.47 11.20
C ALA A 236 -7.89 12.89 10.83
N TYR A 237 -6.86 13.39 11.53
CA TYR A 237 -6.31 14.73 11.28
C TYR A 237 -5.54 14.78 9.95
N CYS A 238 -4.77 13.74 9.63
CA CYS A 238 -4.05 13.61 8.36
C CYS A 238 -5.03 13.60 7.18
N SER A 239 -6.07 12.77 7.27
CA SER A 239 -7.11 12.69 6.24
C SER A 239 -7.85 14.01 6.07
N THR A 240 -8.20 14.67 7.19
CA THR A 240 -8.88 15.98 7.17
C THR A 240 -8.00 17.08 6.58
N ALA A 241 -6.73 17.17 6.98
CA ALA A 241 -5.79 18.14 6.43
C ALA A 241 -5.60 17.94 4.92
N SER A 242 -5.45 16.69 4.48
CA SER A 242 -5.31 16.33 3.05
C SER A 242 -6.51 16.82 2.23
N ILE A 243 -7.73 16.57 2.71
CA ILE A 243 -8.97 17.01 2.04
C ILE A 243 -9.07 18.54 2.00
N ILE A 244 -8.83 19.22 3.12
CA ILE A 244 -8.95 20.67 3.18
C ILE A 244 -7.91 21.33 2.29
N ASN A 245 -6.67 20.86 2.31
CA ASN A 245 -5.60 21.36 1.46
C ASN A 245 -5.96 21.21 -0.02
N TYR A 246 -6.50 20.06 -0.41
CA TYR A 246 -6.97 19.83 -1.77
C TYR A 246 -8.11 20.79 -2.17
N VAL A 247 -9.20 20.83 -1.38
CA VAL A 247 -10.41 21.58 -1.78
C VAL A 247 -10.25 23.10 -1.64
N ARG A 248 -9.49 23.56 -0.64
CA ARG A 248 -9.31 25.00 -0.35
C ARG A 248 -7.98 25.55 -0.85
N ASN A 249 -7.13 24.74 -1.48
CA ASN A 249 -5.75 25.11 -1.81
C ASN A 249 -5.02 25.69 -0.59
N ALA A 250 -5.17 25.03 0.55
CA ALA A 250 -4.58 25.41 1.83
C ALA A 250 -3.26 24.66 2.07
N MET A 251 -2.57 25.00 3.16
CA MET A 251 -1.32 24.38 3.61
C MET A 251 -1.40 24.02 5.09
N LEU A 252 -2.43 23.25 5.46
CA LEU A 252 -2.60 22.75 6.81
C LEU A 252 -1.73 21.54 7.07
N ASP A 253 -1.02 21.61 8.20
CA ASP A 253 -0.40 20.47 8.82
C ASP A 253 -1.43 19.71 9.69
N PRO A 254 -1.37 18.36 9.79
CA PRO A 254 -2.26 17.59 10.65
C PRO A 254 -2.28 18.06 12.11
N SER A 255 -1.16 18.58 12.64
CA SER A 255 -1.10 19.12 14.01
C SER A 255 -2.01 20.35 14.20
N ILE A 256 -2.20 21.18 13.17
CA ILE A 256 -3.12 22.34 13.20
C ILE A 256 -4.56 21.86 13.25
N VAL A 257 -4.88 20.77 12.56
CA VAL A 257 -6.21 20.16 12.60
C VAL A 257 -6.46 19.52 13.97
N CYS A 258 -5.48 18.81 14.53
CA CYS A 258 -5.53 18.25 15.88
C CYS A 258 -5.84 19.35 16.92
N TYR A 259 -5.05 20.43 16.91
CA TYR A 259 -5.27 21.58 17.78
C TYR A 259 -6.63 22.24 17.56
N GLY A 260 -7.06 22.36 16.30
CA GLY A 260 -8.34 22.94 15.94
C GLY A 260 -9.56 22.12 16.40
N ILE A 261 -9.42 20.81 16.49
CA ILE A 261 -10.48 19.90 16.97
C ILE A 261 -10.49 19.80 18.50
N ASN A 262 -9.32 19.64 19.13
CA ASN A 262 -9.22 19.31 20.55
C ASN A 262 -8.93 20.51 21.46
N GLY A 263 -8.40 21.61 20.90
CA GLY A 263 -7.90 22.77 21.64
C GLY A 263 -6.48 22.62 22.17
N ASP A 264 -5.85 21.46 21.92
CA ASP A 264 -4.50 21.07 22.32
C ASP A 264 -3.94 20.00 21.35
N TYR A 265 -2.64 19.68 21.49
CA TYR A 265 -2.01 18.59 20.76
C TYR A 265 -2.19 17.29 21.55
N ARG A 266 -2.80 16.29 20.92
CA ARG A 266 -3.07 14.98 21.56
C ARG A 266 -2.68 13.86 20.64
N ASP A 267 -2.12 12.81 21.19
CA ASP A 267 -1.87 11.57 20.47
C ASP A 267 -3.11 10.65 20.53
N GLU A 268 -4.19 11.09 19.88
CA GLU A 268 -5.42 10.32 19.79
C GLU A 268 -6.16 10.61 18.48
N GLY A 269 -6.98 9.66 18.03
CA GLY A 269 -7.85 9.87 16.87
C GLY A 269 -8.96 10.89 17.15
N ALA A 270 -9.68 11.29 16.11
CA ALA A 270 -10.90 12.08 16.24
C ALA A 270 -12.12 11.31 15.73
N TYR A 271 -13.26 11.54 16.38
CA TYR A 271 -14.54 11.03 15.92
C TYR A 271 -15.03 11.79 14.67
N LYS A 272 -15.77 11.12 13.77
CA LYS A 272 -16.39 11.76 12.58
C LYS A 272 -17.09 13.07 12.87
N TRP A 273 -17.87 13.13 13.95
CA TRP A 273 -18.63 14.35 14.29
C TRP A 273 -17.70 15.52 14.64
N GLN A 274 -16.53 15.27 15.23
CA GLN A 274 -15.52 16.30 15.51
C GLN A 274 -14.91 16.81 14.21
N VAL A 275 -14.51 15.90 13.32
CA VAL A 275 -13.99 16.24 11.98
C VAL A 275 -14.99 17.09 11.22
N ARG A 276 -16.25 16.65 11.15
CA ARG A 276 -17.34 17.38 10.49
C ARG A 276 -17.58 18.75 11.12
N SER A 277 -17.59 18.82 12.45
CA SER A 277 -17.79 20.08 13.18
C SER A 277 -16.68 21.08 12.89
N TYR A 278 -15.41 20.64 12.94
CA TYR A 278 -14.25 21.48 12.62
C TYR A 278 -14.29 21.97 11.17
N ALA A 279 -14.52 21.06 10.21
CA ALA A 279 -14.61 21.42 8.80
C ALA A 279 -15.75 22.43 8.54
N SER A 280 -16.91 22.25 9.18
CA SER A 280 -18.06 23.14 8.99
C SER A 280 -17.84 24.51 9.66
N SER A 281 -17.35 24.53 10.89
CA SER A 281 -17.27 25.76 11.72
C SER A 281 -16.04 26.62 11.41
N ILE A 282 -14.90 26.00 11.14
CA ILE A 282 -13.63 26.69 10.91
C ILE A 282 -13.39 26.93 9.42
N TRP A 283 -13.74 25.94 8.59
CA TRP A 283 -13.43 25.95 7.15
C TRP A 283 -14.64 26.20 6.25
N SER A 284 -15.79 26.49 6.84
CA SER A 284 -17.04 26.84 6.13
C SER A 284 -17.47 25.80 5.09
N PHE A 285 -17.16 24.51 5.31
CA PHE A 285 -17.72 23.43 4.49
C PHE A 285 -19.20 23.26 4.82
N ASN A 286 -20.05 23.82 3.97
CA ASN A 286 -21.48 23.86 4.20
C ASN A 286 -22.17 22.58 3.68
N ASN A 287 -23.03 21.98 4.50
CA ASN A 287 -23.82 20.78 4.18
C ASN A 287 -22.98 19.51 4.01
N LEU A 288 -21.95 19.32 4.83
CA LEU A 288 -21.29 18.01 4.94
C LEU A 288 -22.30 16.96 5.42
N TYR A 289 -22.29 15.82 4.74
CA TYR A 289 -23.10 14.65 5.08
C TYR A 289 -22.23 13.61 5.76
N GLU A 290 -22.80 12.92 6.75
CA GLU A 290 -22.18 11.77 7.40
C GLU A 290 -23.03 10.53 7.10
N THR A 291 -22.37 9.42 6.81
CA THR A 291 -23.02 8.12 6.63
C THR A 291 -22.26 7.02 7.37
N SER A 292 -23.00 6.04 7.88
CA SER A 292 -22.48 4.76 8.35
C SER A 292 -22.90 3.60 7.45
N SER A 293 -23.60 3.90 6.34
CA SER A 293 -23.93 2.95 5.28
C SER A 293 -22.94 3.09 4.13
N LEU A 294 -22.60 1.96 3.51
CA LEU A 294 -21.75 1.89 2.32
C LEU A 294 -22.27 2.86 1.25
N MET A 295 -21.36 3.64 0.69
CA MET A 295 -21.66 4.52 -0.43
C MET A 295 -21.61 3.70 -1.73
N GLY A 296 -22.70 3.72 -2.48
CA GLY A 296 -22.73 3.11 -3.81
C GLY A 296 -21.84 3.85 -4.80
N MET A 297 -21.43 3.14 -5.85
CA MET A 297 -20.54 3.64 -6.90
C MET A 297 -21.04 4.97 -7.49
N SER A 298 -22.34 5.11 -7.75
CA SER A 298 -22.91 6.36 -8.31
C SER A 298 -22.67 7.60 -7.44
N THR A 299 -22.74 7.45 -6.11
CA THR A 299 -22.46 8.55 -5.17
C THR A 299 -20.98 8.90 -5.17
N ILE A 300 -20.10 7.89 -5.15
CA ILE A 300 -18.65 8.10 -5.18
C ILE A 300 -18.24 8.78 -6.50
N LYS A 301 -18.77 8.31 -7.64
CA LYS A 301 -18.56 8.95 -8.95
C LYS A 301 -18.96 10.41 -8.93
N ASN A 302 -20.17 10.70 -8.45
CA ASN A 302 -20.64 12.07 -8.35
C ASN A 302 -19.73 12.96 -7.47
N GLU A 303 -19.24 12.47 -6.33
CA GLU A 303 -18.33 13.25 -5.48
C GLU A 303 -16.98 13.50 -6.17
N ILE A 304 -16.34 12.43 -6.69
CA ILE A 304 -15.03 12.50 -7.34
C ILE A 304 -15.09 13.35 -8.62
N ASP A 305 -16.06 13.14 -9.51
CA ASP A 305 -16.21 13.92 -10.75
C ASP A 305 -16.45 15.42 -10.48
N ASN A 306 -16.95 15.76 -9.28
CA ASN A 306 -17.14 17.13 -8.83
C ASN A 306 -15.96 17.67 -7.99
N ASN A 307 -14.79 17.02 -8.04
CA ASN A 307 -13.58 17.36 -7.28
C ASN A 307 -13.78 17.36 -5.75
N ARG A 308 -14.60 16.44 -5.23
CA ARG A 308 -14.88 16.32 -3.79
C ARG A 308 -14.33 14.98 -3.29
N PRO A 309 -13.15 14.98 -2.64
CA PRO A 309 -12.68 13.77 -1.98
C PRO A 309 -13.59 13.43 -0.80
N ILE A 310 -13.58 12.17 -0.38
CA ILE A 310 -14.44 11.66 0.70
C ILE A 310 -13.55 11.25 1.88
N TYR A 311 -13.85 11.77 3.07
CA TYR A 311 -13.27 11.26 4.30
C TYR A 311 -13.89 9.90 4.58
N HIS A 312 -13.08 8.87 4.76
CA HIS A 312 -13.53 7.50 4.84
C HIS A 312 -12.97 6.82 6.09
N GLU A 313 -13.84 6.16 6.85
CA GLU A 313 -13.45 5.39 8.03
C GLU A 313 -13.58 3.90 7.80
N TRP A 314 -12.56 3.22 8.29
CA TRP A 314 -12.46 1.78 8.36
C TRP A 314 -12.53 1.31 9.80
N THR A 315 -13.00 0.08 10.02
CA THR A 315 -12.91 -0.61 11.30
C THR A 315 -12.30 -2.00 11.12
N SER A 316 -11.51 -2.41 12.10
CA SER A 316 -10.86 -3.72 12.14
C SER A 316 -10.76 -4.22 13.58
N THR A 317 -10.15 -5.39 13.76
CA THR A 317 -9.78 -5.91 15.08
C THR A 317 -8.77 -5.01 15.82
N ARG A 318 -8.09 -4.09 15.12
CA ARG A 318 -7.14 -3.11 15.70
C ARG A 318 -7.79 -1.79 16.08
N GLY A 319 -9.04 -1.56 15.68
CA GLY A 319 -9.76 -0.31 15.92
C GLY A 319 -10.13 0.40 14.62
N VAL A 320 -10.38 1.71 14.74
CA VAL A 320 -10.85 2.57 13.65
C VAL A 320 -9.68 3.29 13.00
N HIS A 321 -9.70 3.40 11.67
CA HIS A 321 -8.69 4.12 10.89
C HIS A 321 -9.34 5.01 9.85
N ALA A 322 -8.80 6.21 9.65
CA ALA A 322 -9.33 7.16 8.68
C ALA A 322 -8.40 7.28 7.46
N THR A 323 -9.01 7.40 6.29
CA THR A 323 -8.35 7.56 4.99
C THR A 323 -9.12 8.57 4.14
N VAL A 324 -8.59 8.91 2.97
CA VAL A 324 -9.29 9.74 1.99
C VAL A 324 -9.56 8.92 0.74
N LEU A 325 -10.83 8.69 0.40
CA LEU A 325 -11.19 8.15 -0.92
C LEU A 325 -11.04 9.29 -1.94
N ASN A 326 -10.10 9.11 -2.87
CA ASN A 326 -9.73 10.12 -3.85
C ASN A 326 -9.94 9.68 -5.30
N GLY A 327 -10.41 8.46 -5.55
CA GLY A 327 -10.66 8.04 -6.92
C GLY A 327 -11.47 6.76 -7.06
N TYR A 328 -11.83 6.46 -8.31
CA TYR A 328 -12.50 5.22 -8.68
C TYR A 328 -12.11 4.76 -10.10
N THR A 329 -12.33 3.47 -10.35
CA THR A 329 -12.45 2.89 -11.68
C THR A 329 -13.80 2.19 -11.75
N ASP A 330 -14.54 2.40 -12.85
CA ASP A 330 -15.81 1.74 -13.11
C ASP A 330 -15.82 1.30 -14.57
N SER A 331 -15.25 0.12 -14.83
CA SER A 331 -15.07 -0.42 -16.17
C SER A 331 -15.52 -1.87 -16.24
N GLU A 332 -16.28 -2.23 -17.26
CA GLU A 332 -16.60 -3.63 -17.54
C GLU A 332 -15.36 -4.44 -17.93
N GLN A 333 -14.38 -3.79 -18.58
CA GLN A 333 -13.15 -4.44 -19.04
C GLN A 333 -12.12 -4.58 -17.92
N TYR A 334 -11.93 -3.52 -17.13
CA TYR A 334 -10.88 -3.47 -16.12
C TYR A 334 -11.39 -3.82 -14.73
N GLY A 335 -12.70 -3.78 -14.47
CA GLY A 335 -13.26 -4.00 -13.14
C GLY A 335 -13.61 -2.69 -12.42
N LYS A 336 -14.00 -2.85 -11.16
CA LYS A 336 -14.40 -1.73 -10.29
C LYS A 336 -13.45 -1.65 -9.10
N TYR A 337 -12.88 -0.47 -8.90
CA TYR A 337 -11.94 -0.22 -7.79
C TYR A 337 -12.19 1.14 -7.16
N TYR A 338 -11.86 1.25 -5.88
CA TYR A 338 -11.70 2.53 -5.20
C TYR A 338 -10.25 2.78 -4.86
N TYR A 339 -9.84 4.05 -4.96
CA TYR A 339 -8.49 4.51 -4.65
C TYR A 339 -8.54 5.39 -3.42
N PHE A 340 -7.56 5.18 -2.55
CA PHE A 340 -7.47 5.83 -1.27
C PHE A 340 -6.09 6.42 -1.06
N VAL A 341 -6.07 7.47 -0.26
CA VAL A 341 -4.89 8.01 0.39
C VAL A 341 -4.91 7.56 1.85
N ASN A 342 -3.82 6.93 2.29
CA ASN A 342 -3.65 6.40 3.64
C ASN A 342 -2.58 7.18 4.38
N SER A 343 -2.77 7.48 5.67
CA SER A 343 -1.73 8.14 6.45
C SER A 343 -0.61 7.23 6.97
N TRP A 344 -0.60 5.94 6.62
CA TRP A 344 0.51 5.04 6.91
C TRP A 344 1.53 4.98 5.77
N GLY A 345 2.81 4.97 6.13
CA GLY A 345 3.92 4.78 5.21
C GLY A 345 4.27 6.02 4.39
N ASP A 346 5.36 5.91 3.65
CA ASP A 346 5.90 7.00 2.83
C ASP A 346 5.21 7.12 1.47
N THR A 347 4.54 6.05 1.02
CA THR A 347 3.69 6.06 -0.18
C THR A 347 2.23 5.89 0.25
N PRO A 348 1.55 6.99 0.56
CA PRO A 348 0.27 6.98 1.26
C PRO A 348 -0.90 6.61 0.33
N SER A 349 -0.84 5.52 -0.44
CA SER A 349 -1.91 5.18 -1.37
C SER A 349 -2.17 3.68 -1.46
N PHE A 350 -3.44 3.31 -1.56
CA PHE A 350 -3.85 1.95 -1.85
C PHE A 350 -5.10 1.95 -2.71
N SER A 351 -5.39 0.80 -3.30
CA SER A 351 -6.66 0.54 -3.98
C SER A 351 -7.30 -0.73 -3.44
N VAL A 352 -8.61 -0.82 -3.57
CA VAL A 352 -9.40 -2.01 -3.22
C VAL A 352 -10.31 -2.38 -4.38
N SER A 353 -10.52 -3.68 -4.59
CA SER A 353 -11.56 -4.19 -5.49
C SER A 353 -12.93 -4.16 -4.85
N LEU A 354 -13.96 -4.06 -5.69
CA LEU A 354 -15.36 -4.16 -5.27
C LEU A 354 -15.90 -5.54 -5.63
N GLY A 355 -16.59 -6.17 -4.67
CA GLY A 355 -17.41 -7.36 -4.87
C GLY A 355 -18.69 -7.07 -5.64
N SER A 356 -19.51 -8.10 -5.89
CA SER A 356 -20.70 -7.99 -6.75
C SER A 356 -21.78 -7.07 -6.17
N SER A 357 -21.82 -6.92 -4.85
CA SER A 357 -22.74 -6.04 -4.11
C SER A 357 -22.21 -4.61 -3.89
N GLU A 358 -21.10 -4.25 -4.55
CA GLU A 358 -20.31 -3.03 -4.25
C GLU A 358 -19.77 -2.98 -2.82
N TYR A 359 -19.80 -4.12 -2.12
CA TYR A 359 -19.07 -4.32 -0.88
C TYR A 359 -17.57 -4.40 -1.17
N TYR A 360 -16.75 -3.86 -0.27
CA TYR A 360 -15.30 -3.88 -0.39
C TYR A 360 -14.67 -3.99 0.99
N ILE A 361 -13.53 -4.66 1.02
CA ILE A 361 -12.71 -4.83 2.21
C ILE A 361 -11.31 -4.36 1.83
N TRP A 362 -10.71 -3.56 2.71
CA TRP A 362 -9.28 -3.29 2.61
C TRP A 362 -8.51 -4.35 3.40
N VAL A 363 -7.56 -5.00 2.73
CA VAL A 363 -6.65 -5.95 3.36
C VAL A 363 -5.27 -5.29 3.45
N ASN A 364 -4.77 -5.12 4.67
CA ASN A 364 -3.43 -4.58 4.93
C ASN A 364 -2.71 -5.46 5.96
N ALA A 365 -1.58 -6.02 5.56
CA ALA A 365 -0.78 -6.92 6.39
C ALA A 365 -1.62 -8.12 6.92
N GLY A 366 -2.53 -8.61 6.07
CA GLY A 366 -3.47 -9.68 6.36
C GLY A 366 -4.62 -9.31 7.31
N ILE A 367 -4.71 -8.06 7.77
CA ILE A 367 -5.83 -7.56 8.59
C ILE A 367 -6.93 -7.02 7.68
N PHE A 368 -8.17 -7.37 8.00
CA PHE A 368 -9.36 -6.92 7.29
C PHE A 368 -9.92 -5.65 7.91
N TYR A 369 -10.08 -4.65 7.06
CA TYR A 369 -10.67 -3.36 7.36
C TYR A 369 -11.98 -3.23 6.60
N SER A 370 -13.09 -3.17 7.33
CA SER A 370 -14.42 -2.97 6.75
C SER A 370 -14.86 -1.52 6.86
N PHE A 371 -15.79 -1.11 5.99
CA PHE A 371 -16.38 0.22 6.03
C PHE A 371 -17.05 0.51 7.37
N ASN A 372 -16.72 1.65 7.99
CA ASN A 372 -17.31 2.13 9.24
C ASN A 372 -18.06 3.45 9.06
N GLY A 373 -17.75 4.21 8.02
CA GLY A 373 -18.50 5.40 7.65
C GLY A 373 -17.73 6.35 6.76
N ALA A 374 -18.36 7.47 6.43
CA ALA A 374 -17.77 8.50 5.60
C ALA A 374 -18.35 9.89 5.90
N ILE A 375 -17.57 10.93 5.58
CA ILE A 375 -18.02 12.32 5.47
C ILE A 375 -17.77 12.77 4.03
N TYR A 376 -18.82 13.25 3.35
CA TYR A 376 -18.76 13.65 1.94
C TYR A 376 -19.42 15.02 1.70
N ASN A 377 -19.39 15.48 0.44
CA ASN A 377 -19.82 16.81 0.00
C ASN A 377 -18.91 17.95 0.51
N TRP A 378 -17.60 17.73 0.47
CA TRP A 378 -16.56 18.73 0.80
C TRP A 378 -16.47 19.80 -0.30
N LYS A 379 -17.33 20.83 -0.23
CA LYS A 379 -17.41 21.95 -1.19
C LYS A 379 -17.20 23.34 -0.58
#